data_AF-Q307B7-F1
#
_entry.id   AF-Q307B7-F1
#
_cell.length_a   1.000
_cell.length_b   1.000
_cell.length_c   1.000
_cell.angle_alpha   90.00
_cell.angle_beta   90.00
_cell.angle_gamma   90.00
#
_symmetry.space_group_name_H-M   'P 1'
#
loop_
_entity.id
_entity.type
_entity.pdbx_description
1 polymer ?
#
loop_
_entity_poly.entity_id
_entity_poly.type
_entity_poly.pdbx_seq_one_letter_code
_entity_poly.pdbx_strand_id
1 'polypeptide(L)'
;MFVHGKNISQKENHKTKYRDDESRRYLAEIRLHYEQWKSANQSLIGPGSKAHPNDLVIMDERVKILNDYKDFLDQQHYAAKFDSRSNLHSSVLEEFMYYLFRDLVQEISPHALLGKAHSFKDVFFRPPSYQEMLKKPYALIEIKDHDFAIGVSVETQMKCEGSPVVETHNWDIPAVAIACQTYLDKTMLQDISTAAEQAQV
;
A
#
# COMPACT_ATOMS: atom_id res chain seq x y z
N MET A 1 0.48 7.04 2.54
CA MET A 1 -0.73 7.90 2.56
C MET A 1 -1.03 8.45 1.15
N PHE A 2 -2.31 8.43 0.75
CA PHE A 2 -2.86 8.85 -0.56
C PHE A 2 -2.20 8.21 -1.79
N VAL A 3 -2.21 6.88 -1.84
CA VAL A 3 -1.50 6.12 -2.89
C VAL A 3 -2.12 6.31 -4.28
N HIS A 4 -3.44 6.45 -4.39
CA HIS A 4 -4.12 6.71 -5.65
C HIS A 4 -3.84 8.13 -6.14
N GLY A 5 -3.90 9.13 -5.24
CA GLY A 5 -3.53 10.50 -5.58
C GLY A 5 -2.11 10.64 -6.12
N LYS A 6 -1.15 9.93 -5.51
CA LYS A 6 0.25 9.85 -5.98
C LYS A 6 0.33 9.17 -7.35
N ASN A 7 -0.43 8.10 -7.56
CA ASN A 7 -0.48 7.38 -8.83
C ASN A 7 -0.99 8.29 -9.97
N ILE A 8 -2.02 9.09 -9.73
CA ILE A 8 -2.50 10.11 -10.68
C ILE A 8 -1.40 11.15 -10.94
N SER A 9 -0.75 11.68 -9.90
CA SER A 9 0.34 12.67 -10.06
C SER A 9 1.52 12.14 -10.85
N GLN A 10 1.87 10.86 -10.68
CA GLN A 10 2.93 10.23 -11.46
C GLN A 10 2.57 10.14 -12.94
N LYS A 11 1.30 9.90 -13.28
CA LYS A 11 0.81 9.88 -14.67
C LYS A 11 0.77 11.27 -15.28
N GLU A 12 0.28 12.27 -14.54
CA GLU A 12 0.26 13.68 -14.96
C GLU A 12 1.67 14.19 -15.29
N ASN A 13 2.67 13.78 -14.51
CA ASN A 13 4.06 14.22 -14.66
C ASN A 13 4.93 13.22 -15.44
N HIS A 14 4.33 12.24 -16.11
CA HIS A 14 5.08 11.18 -16.76
C HIS A 14 5.89 11.74 -17.94
N LYS A 15 7.19 11.42 -17.99
CA LYS A 15 8.13 12.03 -18.96
C LYS A 15 7.88 11.58 -20.42
N THR A 16 7.42 10.35 -20.61
CA THR A 16 7.27 9.73 -21.94
C THR A 16 5.86 9.27 -22.29
N LYS A 17 5.14 8.59 -21.38
CA LYS A 17 3.73 8.18 -21.53
C LYS A 17 2.73 9.30 -21.18
N TYR A 18 1.47 9.13 -21.60
CA TYR A 18 0.31 9.99 -21.26
C TYR A 18 0.45 11.46 -21.66
N ARG A 19 1.21 11.75 -22.72
CA ARG A 19 1.46 13.13 -23.17
C ARG A 19 0.50 13.61 -24.25
N ASP A 20 -0.30 12.70 -24.81
CA ASP A 20 -1.34 13.04 -25.77
C ASP A 20 -2.50 13.80 -25.12
N ASP A 21 -3.21 14.59 -25.92
CA ASP A 21 -4.26 15.50 -25.45
C ASP A 21 -5.41 14.75 -24.77
N GLU A 22 -5.74 13.55 -25.27
CA GLU A 22 -6.79 12.71 -24.68
C GLU A 22 -6.38 12.21 -23.28
N SER A 23 -5.19 11.65 -23.13
CA SER A 23 -4.68 11.23 -21.81
C SER A 23 -4.67 12.37 -20.81
N ARG A 24 -4.23 13.57 -21.22
CA ARG A 24 -4.18 14.76 -20.35
C ARG A 24 -5.57 15.22 -19.94
N ARG A 25 -6.52 15.24 -20.88
CA ARG A 25 -7.92 15.56 -20.59
C ARG A 25 -8.50 14.58 -19.59
N TYR A 26 -8.34 13.28 -19.82
CA TYR A 26 -8.83 12.26 -18.89
C TYR A 26 -8.18 12.34 -17.51
N LEU A 27 -6.85 12.57 -17.43
CA LEU A 27 -6.18 12.75 -16.14
C LEU A 27 -6.71 13.97 -15.38
N ALA A 28 -7.01 15.08 -16.07
CA ALA A 28 -7.60 16.27 -15.45
C ALA A 28 -9.02 16.01 -14.93
N GLU A 29 -9.85 15.29 -15.68
CA GLU A 29 -11.19 14.85 -15.24
C GLU A 29 -11.08 13.92 -14.02
N ILE A 30 -10.21 12.91 -14.09
CA ILE A 30 -9.96 11.96 -13.00
C ILE A 30 -9.48 12.69 -11.75
N ARG A 31 -8.54 13.65 -11.89
CA ARG A 31 -8.06 14.48 -10.79
C ARG A 31 -9.19 15.21 -10.09
N LEU A 32 -10.11 15.81 -10.84
CA LEU A 32 -11.24 16.55 -10.28
C LEU A 32 -12.13 15.65 -9.43
N HIS A 33 -12.52 14.49 -9.97
CA HIS A 33 -13.35 13.51 -9.24
C HIS A 33 -12.61 12.88 -8.05
N TYR A 34 -11.30 12.65 -8.19
CA TYR A 34 -10.46 12.16 -7.09
C TYR A 34 -10.44 13.13 -5.91
N GLU A 35 -10.26 14.44 -6.14
CA GLU A 35 -10.24 15.41 -5.04
C GLU A 35 -11.61 15.52 -4.34
N GLN A 36 -12.72 15.31 -5.06
CA GLN A 36 -14.06 15.20 -4.46
C GLN A 36 -14.17 13.97 -3.57
N TRP A 37 -13.77 12.79 -4.08
CA TRP A 37 -13.77 11.53 -3.33
C TRP A 37 -12.89 11.58 -2.09
N LYS A 38 -11.68 12.14 -2.23
CA LYS A 38 -10.73 12.35 -1.13
C LYS A 38 -11.31 13.29 -0.08
N SER A 39 -11.86 14.44 -0.48
CA SER A 39 -12.47 15.41 0.44
C SER A 39 -13.63 14.78 1.22
N ALA A 40 -14.52 14.04 0.54
CA ALA A 40 -15.62 13.32 1.19
C ALA A 40 -15.13 12.25 2.18
N ASN A 41 -14.07 11.51 1.85
CA ASN A 41 -13.48 10.56 2.80
C ASN A 41 -12.80 11.25 3.99
N GLN A 42 -12.23 12.43 3.79
CA GLN A 42 -11.58 13.21 4.84
C GLN A 42 -12.58 13.86 5.81
N SER A 43 -13.80 14.16 5.38
CA SER A 43 -14.85 14.68 6.26
C SER A 43 -15.50 13.61 7.15
N LEU A 44 -15.43 12.33 6.75
CA LEU A 44 -15.89 11.21 7.56
C LEU A 44 -14.84 10.82 8.62
N ILE A 45 -15.26 10.74 9.88
CA ILE A 45 -14.42 10.33 11.03
C ILE A 45 -14.99 9.06 11.63
N GLY A 46 -14.13 8.07 11.82
CA GLY A 46 -14.44 6.75 12.33
C GLY A 46 -14.55 5.69 11.23
N PRO A 47 -14.76 4.42 11.62
CA PRO A 47 -14.86 3.92 13.00
C PRO A 47 -13.55 4.01 13.81
N GLY A 48 -13.67 4.11 15.14
CA GLY A 48 -12.55 4.13 16.10
C GLY A 48 -12.41 2.81 16.87
N SER A 49 -11.63 2.81 17.95
CA SER A 49 -11.39 1.61 18.78
C SER A 49 -12.64 1.16 19.57
N LYS A 50 -13.53 2.11 19.88
CA LYS A 50 -14.78 1.87 20.60
C LYS A 50 -15.95 1.87 19.62
N ALA A 51 -16.78 0.84 19.71
CA ALA A 51 -18.00 0.75 18.93
C ALA A 51 -18.92 1.95 19.20
N HIS A 52 -19.37 2.57 18.12
CA HIS A 52 -20.31 3.68 18.13
C HIS A 52 -21.54 3.34 17.26
N PRO A 53 -22.77 3.75 17.65
CA PRO A 53 -23.97 3.43 16.86
C PRO A 53 -23.93 3.88 15.40
N ASN A 54 -23.15 4.93 15.10
CA ASN A 54 -23.00 5.46 13.74
C ASN A 54 -21.89 4.78 12.92
N ASP A 55 -21.17 3.80 13.45
CA ASP A 55 -20.04 3.17 12.73
C ASP A 55 -20.50 2.56 11.40
N LEU A 56 -21.64 1.84 11.42
CA LEU A 56 -22.22 1.26 10.21
C LEU A 56 -22.61 2.34 9.19
N VAL A 57 -23.18 3.45 9.65
CA VAL A 57 -23.55 4.58 8.77
C VAL A 57 -22.31 5.20 8.11
N ILE A 58 -21.22 5.34 8.87
CA ILE A 58 -19.96 5.87 8.34
C ILE A 58 -19.35 4.89 7.32
N MET A 59 -19.37 3.59 7.62
CA MET A 59 -18.88 2.56 6.71
C MET A 59 -19.70 2.52 5.42
N ASP A 60 -21.03 2.57 5.51
CA ASP A 60 -21.93 2.61 4.35
C ASP A 60 -21.69 3.85 3.49
N GLU A 61 -21.51 5.03 4.10
CA GLU A 61 -21.20 6.25 3.34
C GLU A 61 -19.82 6.18 2.68
N ARG A 62 -18.80 5.59 3.34
CA ARG A 62 -17.48 5.34 2.73
C ARG A 62 -17.59 4.42 1.51
N VAL A 63 -18.36 3.35 1.60
CA VAL A 63 -18.58 2.41 0.49
C VAL A 63 -19.35 3.08 -0.65
N LYS A 64 -20.36 3.88 -0.33
CA LYS A 64 -21.12 4.64 -1.33
C LYS A 64 -20.24 5.60 -2.12
N ILE A 65 -19.44 6.45 -1.45
CA ILE A 65 -18.54 7.37 -2.15
C ILE A 65 -17.42 6.64 -2.90
N LEU A 66 -16.98 5.46 -2.44
CA LEU A 66 -16.11 4.58 -3.22
C LEU A 66 -16.77 4.14 -4.51
N ASN A 67 -18.00 3.61 -4.43
CA ASN A 67 -18.73 3.14 -5.61
C ASN A 67 -18.97 4.28 -6.60
N ASP A 68 -19.41 5.45 -6.14
CA ASP A 68 -19.60 6.63 -7.00
C ASP A 68 -18.30 7.00 -7.76
N TYR A 69 -17.15 6.93 -7.09
CA TYR A 69 -15.86 7.20 -7.73
C TYR A 69 -15.43 6.08 -8.69
N LYS A 70 -15.64 4.81 -8.33
CA LYS A 70 -15.32 3.67 -9.21
C LYS A 70 -16.22 3.63 -10.44
N ASP A 71 -17.52 3.87 -10.30
CA ASP A 71 -18.47 3.94 -11.41
C ASP A 71 -18.08 5.03 -12.42
N PHE A 72 -17.53 6.15 -11.93
CA PHE A 72 -16.92 7.16 -12.78
C PHE A 72 -15.63 6.66 -13.45
N LEU A 73 -14.68 6.12 -12.68
CA LEU A 73 -13.36 5.76 -13.18
C LEU A 73 -13.37 4.54 -14.11
N ASP A 74 -14.31 3.62 -13.92
CA ASP A 74 -14.43 2.37 -14.65
C ASP A 74 -15.22 2.52 -15.97
N GLN A 75 -15.64 3.75 -16.31
CA GLN A 75 -16.18 4.05 -17.64
C GLN A 75 -15.19 3.63 -18.74
N GLN A 76 -15.72 3.05 -19.81
CA GLN A 76 -14.94 2.34 -20.83
C GLN A 76 -13.79 3.18 -21.41
N HIS A 77 -14.00 4.48 -21.65
CA HIS A 77 -12.96 5.34 -22.22
C HIS A 77 -11.79 5.60 -21.28
N TYR A 78 -12.01 5.64 -19.96
CA TYR A 78 -10.92 5.72 -18.99
C TYR A 78 -10.21 4.36 -18.86
N ALA A 79 -10.97 3.28 -18.65
CA ALA A 79 -10.44 1.93 -18.46
C ALA A 79 -9.63 1.43 -19.68
N ALA A 80 -10.06 1.77 -20.91
CA ALA A 80 -9.33 1.42 -22.12
C ALA A 80 -8.05 2.25 -22.30
N LYS A 81 -8.04 3.51 -21.83
CA LYS A 81 -6.87 4.39 -21.96
C LYS A 81 -5.78 4.07 -20.94
N PHE A 82 -6.18 3.69 -19.72
CA PHE A 82 -5.27 3.36 -18.64
C PHE A 82 -5.36 1.86 -18.35
N ASP A 83 -4.54 1.06 -19.03
CA ASP A 83 -4.57 -0.40 -18.91
C ASP A 83 -4.46 -0.89 -17.45
N SER A 84 -4.88 -2.13 -17.21
CA SER A 84 -4.89 -2.74 -15.86
C SER A 84 -3.51 -2.76 -15.20
N ARG A 85 -2.43 -2.72 -15.98
CA ARG A 85 -1.04 -2.68 -15.50
C ARG A 85 -0.58 -1.30 -15.06
N SER A 86 -1.38 -0.26 -15.30
CA SER A 86 -1.09 1.10 -14.88
C SER A 86 -1.30 1.33 -13.38
N ASN A 87 -1.87 0.36 -12.65
CA ASN A 87 -2.26 0.44 -11.24
C ASN A 87 -3.27 1.56 -10.93
N LEU A 88 -3.91 2.16 -11.95
CA LEU A 88 -4.87 3.24 -11.72
C LEU A 88 -6.07 2.72 -10.93
N HIS A 89 -6.67 1.60 -11.36
CA HIS A 89 -7.87 1.04 -10.74
C HIS A 89 -7.58 0.33 -9.41
N SER A 90 -6.46 -0.40 -9.30
CA SER A 90 -6.09 -1.12 -8.07
C SER A 90 -5.73 -0.17 -6.93
N SER A 91 -5.03 0.93 -7.22
CA SER A 91 -4.65 1.91 -6.19
C SER A 91 -5.83 2.62 -5.54
N VAL A 92 -7.01 2.64 -6.17
CA VAL A 92 -8.25 3.13 -5.54
C VAL A 92 -8.59 2.30 -4.31
N LEU A 93 -8.52 0.97 -4.42
CA LEU A 93 -8.81 0.07 -3.31
C LEU A 93 -7.75 0.21 -2.22
N GLU A 94 -6.47 0.30 -2.59
CA GLU A 94 -5.38 0.53 -1.62
C GLU A 94 -5.59 1.82 -0.80
N GLU A 95 -6.00 2.91 -1.45
CA GLU A 95 -6.29 4.18 -0.76
C GLU A 95 -7.60 4.13 0.03
N PHE A 96 -8.61 3.38 -0.45
CA PHE A 96 -9.85 3.16 0.29
C PHE A 96 -9.59 2.45 1.63
N MET A 97 -8.73 1.43 1.64
CA MET A 97 -8.35 0.74 2.88
C MET A 97 -7.70 1.70 3.88
N TYR A 98 -6.92 2.67 3.41
CA TYR A 98 -6.39 3.73 4.27
C TYR A 98 -7.51 4.53 4.94
N TYR A 99 -8.54 4.95 4.19
CA TYR A 99 -9.66 5.68 4.77
C TYR A 99 -10.49 4.86 5.74
N LEU A 100 -10.67 3.56 5.47
CA LEU A 100 -11.43 2.67 6.33
C LEU A 100 -10.78 2.47 7.71
N PHE A 101 -9.44 2.44 7.77
CA PHE A 101 -8.70 2.10 8.98
C PHE A 101 -7.95 3.27 9.64
N ARG A 102 -7.80 4.42 8.99
CA ARG A 102 -6.94 5.51 9.53
C ARG A 102 -7.35 5.96 10.93
N ASP A 103 -8.64 6.08 11.20
CA ASP A 103 -9.10 6.69 12.44
C ASP A 103 -8.89 5.72 13.61
N LEU A 104 -9.23 4.44 13.44
CA LEU A 104 -8.89 3.35 14.35
C LEU A 104 -7.39 3.26 14.62
N VAL A 105 -6.56 3.23 13.57
CA VAL A 105 -5.12 3.03 13.71
C VAL A 105 -4.44 4.24 14.34
N GLN A 106 -4.84 5.46 13.99
CA GLN A 106 -4.33 6.69 14.59
C GLN A 106 -4.70 6.83 16.06
N GLU A 107 -5.87 6.33 16.47
CA GLU A 107 -6.27 6.28 17.88
C GLU A 107 -5.35 5.35 18.70
N ILE A 108 -4.92 4.23 18.11
CA ILE A 108 -4.00 3.27 18.75
C ILE A 108 -2.58 3.83 18.80
N SER A 109 -2.04 4.29 17.67
CA SER A 109 -0.70 4.87 17.60
C SER A 109 -0.51 5.74 16.35
N PRO A 110 0.00 6.98 16.49
CA PRO A 110 0.33 7.82 15.34
C PRO A 110 1.55 7.32 14.55
N HIS A 111 2.29 6.34 15.09
CA HIS A 111 3.49 5.76 14.49
C HIS A 111 3.26 4.37 13.88
N ALA A 112 2.03 3.85 13.92
CA ALA A 112 1.72 2.59 13.30
C ALA A 112 1.93 2.65 11.77
N LEU A 113 2.40 1.56 11.21
CA LEU A 113 2.43 1.36 9.77
C LEU A 113 0.99 1.27 9.26
N LEU A 114 0.66 2.07 8.25
CA LEU A 114 -0.66 2.09 7.64
C LEU A 114 -0.57 2.41 6.14
N GLY A 115 -0.92 1.42 5.31
CA GLY A 115 -0.88 1.53 3.86
C GLY A 115 0.05 0.50 3.23
N LYS A 116 0.55 0.79 2.03
CA LYS A 116 1.52 -0.06 1.33
C LYS A 116 2.73 -0.36 2.23
N ALA A 117 3.13 -1.62 2.28
CA ALA A 117 4.15 -2.10 3.20
C ALA A 117 5.19 -2.99 2.53
N HIS A 118 6.39 -2.96 3.09
CA HIS A 118 7.58 -3.70 2.67
C HIS A 118 7.98 -4.64 3.81
N SER A 119 7.22 -5.74 3.92
CA SER A 119 7.28 -6.62 5.07
C SER A 119 8.48 -7.55 5.04
N PHE A 120 9.07 -7.79 6.20
CA PHE A 120 10.11 -8.78 6.39
C PHE A 120 9.59 -10.18 5.98
N LYS A 121 10.38 -10.88 5.17
CA LYS A 121 10.12 -12.28 4.81
C LYS A 121 11.20 -13.21 5.36
N ASP A 122 12.47 -12.92 5.08
CA ASP A 122 13.58 -13.76 5.49
C ASP A 122 14.89 -12.95 5.58
N VAL A 123 15.92 -13.54 6.21
CA VAL A 123 17.26 -12.98 6.31
C VAL A 123 18.32 -14.03 5.93
N PHE A 124 19.20 -13.65 5.01
CA PHE A 124 20.34 -14.46 4.59
C PHE A 124 21.66 -13.76 4.91
N PHE A 125 22.67 -14.50 5.37
CA PHE A 125 24.01 -13.95 5.59
C PHE A 125 24.94 -14.35 4.45
N ARG A 126 25.44 -13.38 3.68
CA ARG A 126 26.24 -13.62 2.47
C ARG A 126 27.55 -12.85 2.47
N PRO A 127 28.49 -13.19 3.36
CA PRO A 127 29.80 -12.55 3.38
C PRO A 127 30.61 -12.94 2.12
N PRO A 128 31.42 -12.02 1.55
CA PRO A 128 32.26 -12.33 0.38
C PRO A 128 33.50 -13.16 0.74
N SER A 129 33.88 -13.22 2.02
CA SER A 129 34.97 -14.05 2.54
C SER A 129 34.85 -14.23 4.06
N TYR A 130 35.61 -15.18 4.62
CA TYR A 130 35.68 -15.36 6.08
C TYR A 130 36.22 -14.12 6.81
N GLN A 131 37.23 -13.44 6.24
CA GLN A 131 37.77 -12.22 6.83
C GLN A 131 36.72 -11.11 6.91
N GLU A 132 35.86 -11.00 5.90
CA GLU A 132 34.76 -10.03 5.88
C GLU A 132 33.64 -10.42 6.85
N MET A 133 33.36 -11.72 7.01
CA MET A 133 32.36 -12.24 7.96
C MET A 133 32.64 -11.82 9.42
N LEU A 134 33.91 -11.63 9.79
CA LEU A 134 34.29 -11.14 11.12
C LEU A 134 34.02 -9.64 11.32
N LYS A 135 33.89 -8.87 10.23
CA LYS A 135 33.67 -7.42 10.28
C LYS A 135 32.20 -7.07 10.39
N LYS A 136 31.33 -7.70 9.62
CA LYS A 136 29.87 -7.47 9.69
C LYS A 136 29.10 -8.70 9.18
N PRO A 137 27.80 -8.82 9.50
CA PRO A 137 27.01 -10.00 9.15
C PRO A 137 26.78 -10.19 7.64
N TYR A 138 26.75 -9.11 6.86
CA TYR A 138 26.34 -9.14 5.45
C TYR A 138 24.92 -9.70 5.30
N ALA A 139 23.99 -9.12 6.06
CA ALA A 139 22.60 -9.53 6.04
C ALA A 139 21.91 -9.03 4.77
N LEU A 140 21.29 -9.96 4.06
CA LEU A 140 20.40 -9.73 2.93
C LEU A 140 18.98 -9.98 3.42
N ILE A 141 18.21 -8.90 3.54
CA ILE A 141 16.81 -8.95 3.96
C ILE A 141 15.94 -9.19 2.73
N GLU A 142 15.21 -10.30 2.72
CA GLU A 142 14.18 -10.53 1.73
C GLU A 142 12.90 -9.84 2.19
N ILE A 143 12.34 -9.02 1.28
CA ILE A 143 11.18 -8.17 1.53
C ILE A 143 10.03 -8.64 0.65
N LYS A 144 8.82 -8.56 1.20
CA LYS A 144 7.57 -8.81 0.50
C LYS A 144 6.71 -7.56 0.46
N ASP A 145 6.24 -7.24 -0.73
CA ASP A 145 5.33 -6.11 -0.92
C ASP A 145 3.89 -6.55 -0.63
N HIS A 146 3.18 -5.73 0.13
CA HIS A 146 1.74 -5.84 0.33
C HIS A 146 1.06 -4.57 -0.16
N ASP A 147 -0.08 -4.73 -0.84
CA ASP A 147 -0.89 -3.61 -1.34
C ASP A 147 -1.33 -2.70 -0.18
N PHE A 148 -1.73 -3.31 0.93
CA PHE A 148 -2.07 -2.62 2.17
C PHE A 148 -1.71 -3.46 3.40
N ALA A 149 -1.17 -2.82 4.44
CA ALA A 149 -0.93 -3.44 5.73
C ALA A 149 -1.19 -2.46 6.89
N ILE A 150 -1.45 -3.04 8.05
CA ILE A 150 -1.45 -2.40 9.36
C ILE A 150 -0.40 -3.11 10.20
N GLY A 151 0.52 -2.39 10.82
CA GLY A 151 1.59 -3.02 11.59
C GLY A 151 2.58 -2.04 12.20
N VAL A 152 3.85 -2.43 12.25
CA VAL A 152 4.94 -1.61 12.77
C VAL A 152 6.12 -1.59 11.80
N SER A 153 6.82 -0.46 11.72
CA SER A 153 8.12 -0.38 11.05
C SER A 153 9.22 -0.55 12.10
N VAL A 154 10.22 -1.39 11.81
CA VAL A 154 11.30 -1.77 12.72
C VAL A 154 12.64 -1.39 12.12
N GLU A 155 13.46 -0.69 12.90
CA GLU A 155 14.89 -0.55 12.64
C GLU A 155 15.64 -1.64 13.41
N THR A 156 16.48 -2.41 12.72
CA THR A 156 17.33 -3.44 13.30
C THR A 156 18.80 -3.11 13.07
N GLN A 157 19.61 -3.29 14.10
CA GLN A 157 21.05 -3.12 14.05
C GLN A 157 21.73 -4.45 14.35
N MET A 158 22.58 -4.92 13.44
CA MET A 158 23.32 -6.17 13.56
C MET A 158 24.82 -5.91 13.60
N LYS A 159 25.54 -6.67 14.42
CA LYS A 159 26.96 -6.45 14.68
C LYS A 159 27.66 -7.76 14.98
N CYS A 160 28.82 -8.00 14.35
CA CYS A 160 29.67 -9.13 14.70
C CYS A 160 30.44 -8.85 15.99
N GLU A 161 30.64 -9.87 16.82
CA GLU A 161 31.38 -9.76 18.06
C GLU A 161 32.81 -9.26 17.82
N GLY A 162 33.28 -8.31 18.63
CA GLY A 162 34.60 -7.70 18.50
C GLY A 162 34.77 -6.70 17.34
N SER A 163 33.83 -6.64 16.39
CA SER A 163 33.85 -5.63 15.33
C SER A 163 33.24 -4.30 15.81
N PRO A 164 33.69 -3.12 15.37
CA PRO A 164 32.99 -1.86 15.61
C PRO A 164 31.87 -1.58 14.59
N VAL A 165 31.77 -2.35 13.50
CA VAL A 165 30.87 -2.06 12.38
C VAL A 165 29.45 -2.52 12.70
N VAL A 166 28.48 -1.60 12.56
CA VAL A 166 27.04 -1.87 12.72
C VAL A 166 26.38 -1.85 11.34
N GLU A 167 25.60 -2.90 11.05
CA GLU A 167 24.76 -3.01 9.87
C GLU A 167 23.31 -2.69 10.26
N THR A 168 22.72 -1.65 9.66
CA THR A 168 21.36 -1.20 9.96
C THR A 168 20.41 -1.57 8.83
N HIS A 169 19.26 -2.13 9.17
CA HIS A 169 18.20 -2.49 8.25
C HIS A 169 16.85 -1.98 8.75
N ASN A 170 15.98 -1.63 7.82
CA ASN A 170 14.61 -1.24 8.11
C ASN A 170 13.66 -2.17 7.36
N TRP A 171 12.64 -2.65 8.06
CA TRP A 171 11.59 -3.47 7.47
C TRP A 171 10.28 -3.29 8.23
N ASP A 172 9.19 -3.70 7.59
CA ASP A 172 7.87 -3.69 8.20
C ASP A 172 7.51 -5.06 8.77
N ILE A 173 6.73 -5.07 9.84
CA ILE A 173 6.10 -6.26 10.41
C ILE A 173 4.58 -6.04 10.38
N PRO A 174 3.84 -6.72 9.49
CA PRO A 174 2.40 -6.55 9.37
C PRO A 174 1.68 -7.35 10.46
N ALA A 175 0.75 -6.71 11.17
CA ALA A 175 -0.26 -7.41 11.96
C ALA A 175 -1.46 -7.81 11.10
N VAL A 176 -1.76 -7.01 10.08
CA VAL A 176 -2.76 -7.28 9.05
C VAL A 176 -2.14 -6.97 7.70
N ALA A 177 -2.33 -7.86 6.72
CA ALA A 177 -1.94 -7.66 5.33
C ALA A 177 -3.14 -7.95 4.41
N ILE A 178 -3.36 -7.08 3.42
CA ILE A 178 -4.52 -7.11 2.52
C ILE A 178 -4.04 -6.97 1.09
N ALA A 179 -4.43 -7.90 0.23
CA ALA A 179 -4.22 -7.82 -1.22
C ALA A 179 -5.43 -7.16 -1.88
N CYS A 180 -5.19 -6.14 -2.71
CA CYS A 180 -6.23 -5.32 -3.35
C CYS A 180 -6.27 -5.61 -4.85
N GLN A 181 -7.08 -6.61 -5.25
CA GLN A 181 -7.18 -7.04 -6.64
C GLN A 181 -8.55 -6.69 -7.24
N THR A 182 -8.56 -6.23 -8.49
CA THR A 182 -9.81 -5.95 -9.24
C THR A 182 -10.49 -7.24 -9.72
N TYR A 183 -9.69 -8.27 -10.03
CA TYR A 183 -10.14 -9.61 -10.39
C TYR A 183 -9.19 -10.63 -9.77
N LEU A 184 -9.67 -11.85 -9.54
CA LEU A 184 -8.89 -12.92 -8.95
C LEU A 184 -8.88 -14.11 -9.88
N ASP A 185 -7.79 -14.30 -10.62
CA ASP A 185 -7.58 -15.48 -11.44
C ASP A 185 -6.92 -16.63 -10.64
N LYS A 186 -6.84 -17.81 -11.24
CA LYS A 186 -6.29 -19.01 -10.59
C LYS A 186 -4.83 -18.82 -10.15
N THR A 187 -4.01 -18.19 -10.99
CA THR A 187 -2.58 -17.99 -10.70
C THR A 187 -2.42 -17.01 -9.56
N MET A 188 -3.17 -15.89 -9.58
CA MET A 188 -3.20 -14.92 -8.49
C MET A 188 -3.64 -15.56 -7.17
N LEU A 189 -4.66 -16.42 -7.19
CA LEU A 189 -5.11 -17.12 -6.01
C LEU A 189 -4.04 -18.07 -5.46
N GLN A 190 -3.33 -18.80 -6.33
CA GLN A 190 -2.23 -19.68 -5.93
C GLN A 190 -1.05 -18.89 -5.35
N ASP A 191 -0.70 -17.76 -5.96
CA ASP A 191 0.36 -16.88 -5.49
C ASP A 191 0.01 -16.29 -4.11
N ILE A 192 -1.24 -15.82 -3.93
CA ILE A 192 -1.73 -15.30 -2.65
C ILE A 192 -1.78 -16.40 -1.58
N SER A 193 -2.18 -17.63 -1.94
CA SER A 193 -2.18 -18.77 -1.00
C SER A 193 -0.77 -19.11 -0.51
N THR A 194 0.17 -19.25 -1.43
CA THR A 194 1.59 -19.49 -1.10
C THR A 194 2.15 -18.34 -0.26
N ALA A 195 1.73 -17.12 -0.59
CA ALA A 195 2.11 -15.94 0.13
C ALA A 195 1.58 -15.91 1.58
N ALA A 196 0.37 -16.42 1.81
CA ALA A 196 -0.24 -16.52 3.13
C ALA A 196 0.46 -17.56 4.00
N GLU A 197 0.82 -18.73 3.43
CA GLU A 197 1.60 -19.76 4.13
C GLU A 197 2.95 -19.22 4.62
N GLN A 198 3.63 -18.40 3.82
CA GLN A 198 4.90 -17.78 4.22
C GLN A 198 4.76 -16.66 5.25
N ALA A 199 3.56 -16.10 5.43
CA ALA A 199 3.29 -15.03 6.37
C ALA A 199 2.80 -15.56 7.75
N GLN A 200 2.42 -16.84 7.82
CA GLN A 200 2.11 -17.53 9.07
C GLN A 200 3.40 -18.03 9.69
N VAL A 201 3.97 -17.23 10.60
CA VAL A 201 5.04 -17.66 11.52
C VAL A 201 4.43 -18.04 12.85
#